data_AF-A0A0W8DYA3-F1
#
_entry.id   AF-A0A0W8DYA3-F1
#
_cell.length_a   1.000
_cell.length_b   1.000
_cell.length_c   1.000
_cell.angle_alpha   90.00
_cell.angle_beta   90.00
_cell.angle_gamma   90.00
#
_symmetry.space_group_name_H-M   'P 1'
#
loop_
_entity.id
_entity.type
_entity.pdbx_description
1 polymer ?
#
loop_
_entity_poly.entity_id
_entity_poly.type
_entity_poly.pdbx_seq_one_letter_code
_entity_poly.pdbx_strand_id
1 'polypeptide(L)'
;MGSDDDRPLRGECPECSKLVSKSNMAKHRKICGKKKPRKSRKAINRDSYVRNKDKILRKRQEYRLVDQFRRLSGIFFKYKIFMKKINVKWTAARRKLAELEPQEIEVEAVERTAWTPVTPSNILYGVREGWWKDITL
;
A
#
# COMPACT_ATOMS: atom_id res chain seq x y z
N MET A 1 -33.93 -17.34 -60.52
CA MET A 1 -33.98 -18.36 -59.45
C MET A 1 -32.67 -18.25 -58.67
N GLY A 2 -32.71 -17.71 -57.45
CA GLY A 2 -31.51 -17.56 -56.62
C GLY A 2 -31.17 -18.89 -55.96
N SER A 3 -29.97 -19.41 -56.22
CA SER A 3 -29.43 -20.63 -55.64
C SER A 3 -29.12 -20.40 -54.14
N ASP A 4 -29.93 -20.99 -53.28
CA ASP A 4 -29.80 -21.08 -51.81
C ASP A 4 -28.59 -21.95 -51.37
N ASP A 5 -27.43 -21.82 -52.03
CA ASP A 5 -26.23 -22.66 -51.78
C ASP A 5 -25.24 -22.03 -50.78
N ASP A 6 -25.63 -20.99 -50.04
CA ASP A 6 -24.83 -20.39 -48.96
C ASP A 6 -25.17 -20.95 -47.57
N ARG A 7 -25.92 -22.05 -47.47
CA ARG A 7 -26.17 -22.69 -46.16
C ARG A 7 -24.94 -23.50 -45.76
N PRO A 8 -24.32 -23.21 -44.59
CA PRO A 8 -23.20 -23.99 -44.11
C PRO A 8 -23.59 -25.46 -44.05
N LEU A 9 -22.84 -26.33 -44.72
CA LEU A 9 -23.08 -27.76 -44.72
C LEU A 9 -23.10 -28.27 -43.28
N ARG A 10 -24.30 -28.58 -42.76
CA ARG A 10 -24.53 -29.12 -41.41
C ARG A 10 -24.72 -30.63 -41.53
N GLY A 11 -24.13 -31.36 -40.60
CA GLY A 11 -24.28 -32.80 -40.46
C GLY A 11 -24.86 -33.13 -39.09
N GLU A 12 -25.70 -34.14 -39.03
CA GLU A 12 -26.23 -34.67 -37.78
C GLU A 12 -25.17 -35.53 -37.08
N CYS A 13 -25.00 -35.35 -35.77
CA CYS A 13 -24.13 -36.22 -34.98
C CYS A 13 -24.84 -37.54 -34.69
N PRO A 14 -24.27 -38.70 -35.02
CA PRO A 14 -24.92 -40.00 -34.80
C PRO A 14 -25.09 -40.38 -33.32
N GLU A 15 -24.38 -39.70 -32.41
CA GLU A 15 -24.36 -40.04 -30.99
C GLU A 15 -25.28 -39.16 -30.13
N CYS A 16 -25.63 -37.96 -30.61
CA CYS A 16 -26.56 -37.08 -29.87
C CYS A 16 -27.60 -36.39 -30.74
N SER A 17 -27.72 -36.78 -32.02
CA SER A 17 -28.68 -36.28 -33.01
C SER A 17 -28.70 -34.75 -33.16
N LYS A 18 -27.58 -34.08 -32.81
CA LYS A 18 -27.45 -32.63 -32.96
C LYS A 18 -26.93 -32.26 -34.33
N LEU A 19 -27.60 -31.32 -34.96
CA LEU A 19 -27.13 -30.66 -36.18
C LEU A 19 -25.95 -29.74 -35.84
N VAL A 20 -24.77 -30.08 -36.32
CA VAL A 20 -23.56 -29.26 -36.16
C VAL A 20 -22.94 -29.03 -37.53
N SER A 21 -22.28 -27.89 -37.73
CA SER A 21 -21.56 -27.64 -38.99
C SER A 21 -20.50 -28.74 -39.22
N LYS A 22 -20.32 -29.17 -40.48
CA LYS A 22 -19.33 -30.21 -40.82
C LYS A 22 -17.92 -29.86 -40.30
N SER A 23 -17.51 -28.61 -40.43
CA SER A 23 -16.24 -28.07 -39.91
C SER A 23 -16.06 -28.23 -38.40
N ASN A 24 -17.15 -28.18 -37.62
CA ASN A 24 -17.10 -28.30 -36.16
C ASN A 24 -17.43 -29.71 -35.66
N MET A 25 -17.71 -30.67 -36.55
CA MET A 25 -18.12 -32.01 -36.14
C MET A 25 -16.99 -32.76 -35.40
N ALA A 26 -15.73 -32.55 -35.78
CA ALA A 26 -14.59 -33.11 -35.07
C ALA A 26 -14.45 -32.55 -33.64
N LYS A 27 -14.67 -31.25 -33.45
CA LYS A 27 -14.69 -30.62 -32.11
C LYS A 27 -15.88 -31.12 -31.30
N HIS A 28 -17.03 -31.23 -31.94
CA HIS A 28 -18.25 -31.74 -31.34
C HIS A 28 -18.08 -33.17 -30.82
N ARG A 29 -17.54 -34.11 -31.60
CA ARG A 29 -17.29 -35.49 -31.16
C ARG A 29 -16.42 -35.58 -29.90
N LYS A 30 -15.47 -34.66 -29.69
CA LYS A 30 -14.62 -34.64 -28.48
C LYS A 30 -15.40 -34.32 -27.20
N ILE A 31 -16.51 -33.60 -27.30
CA ILE A 31 -17.38 -33.16 -26.17
C ILE A 31 -18.74 -33.86 -26.17
N CYS A 32 -19.14 -34.47 -27.28
CA CYS A 32 -20.29 -35.35 -27.42
C CYS A 32 -20.11 -36.53 -26.45
N GLY A 33 -21.19 -36.91 -25.75
CA GLY A 33 -21.14 -37.88 -24.66
C GLY A 33 -20.47 -37.41 -23.35
N LYS A 34 -19.50 -36.48 -23.39
CA LYS A 34 -18.74 -36.03 -22.20
C LYS A 34 -19.41 -34.94 -21.37
N LYS A 35 -20.68 -34.60 -21.64
CA LYS A 35 -21.41 -33.66 -20.78
C LYS A 35 -21.66 -34.32 -19.43
N LYS A 36 -20.73 -34.10 -18.50
CA LYS A 36 -21.00 -34.24 -17.06
C LYS A 36 -22.32 -33.50 -16.79
N PRO A 37 -23.23 -34.06 -15.98
CA PRO A 37 -24.44 -33.34 -15.60
C PRO A 37 -24.03 -31.95 -15.13
N ARG A 38 -24.73 -30.91 -15.60
CA ARG A 38 -24.55 -29.56 -15.06
C ARG A 38 -24.59 -29.72 -13.55
N LYS A 39 -23.56 -29.26 -12.83
CA LYS A 39 -23.59 -29.28 -11.36
C LYS A 39 -24.90 -28.62 -10.95
N SER A 40 -25.87 -29.42 -10.50
CA SER A 40 -27.10 -28.87 -9.98
C SER A 40 -26.70 -28.04 -8.77
N ARG A 41 -27.29 -26.86 -8.62
CA ARG A 41 -27.09 -26.06 -7.42
C ARG A 41 -27.56 -26.91 -6.26
N LYS A 42 -26.64 -27.44 -5.46
CA LYS A 42 -27.01 -28.21 -4.26
C LYS A 42 -27.91 -27.30 -3.43
N ALA A 43 -29.12 -27.79 -3.12
CA ALA A 43 -30.00 -27.08 -2.21
C ALA A 43 -29.26 -26.95 -0.89
N ILE A 44 -28.93 -25.70 -0.51
CA ILE A 44 -28.36 -25.45 0.80
C ILE A 44 -29.51 -25.71 1.78
N ASN A 45 -29.32 -26.65 2.70
CA ASN A 45 -30.32 -26.94 3.73
C ASN A 45 -30.57 -25.65 4.53
N ARG A 46 -31.71 -25.01 4.27
CA ARG A 46 -32.06 -23.70 4.83
C ARG A 46 -32.13 -23.75 6.35
N ASP A 47 -32.65 -24.84 6.90
CA ASP A 47 -32.81 -25.03 8.34
C ASP A 47 -31.47 -25.29 9.04
N SER A 48 -30.55 -25.97 8.37
CA SER A 48 -29.17 -26.13 8.83
C SER A 48 -28.45 -24.78 8.84
N TYR A 49 -28.63 -23.96 7.80
CA TYR A 49 -28.04 -22.63 7.77
C TYR A 49 -28.60 -21.73 8.87
N VAL A 50 -29.92 -21.71 9.07
CA VAL A 50 -30.56 -20.90 10.13
C VAL A 50 -30.06 -21.31 11.50
N ARG A 51 -30.04 -22.62 11.81
CA ARG A 51 -29.54 -23.13 13.11
C ARG A 51 -28.06 -22.84 13.35
N ASN A 52 -27.25 -22.72 12.29
CA ASN A 52 -25.81 -22.55 12.40
C ASN A 52 -25.31 -21.14 12.03
N LYS A 53 -26.22 -20.20 11.75
CA LYS A 53 -25.93 -18.85 11.25
C LYS A 53 -24.91 -18.14 12.14
N ASP A 54 -25.14 -18.15 13.45
CA ASP A 54 -24.29 -17.42 14.39
C ASP A 54 -22.90 -18.02 14.50
N LYS A 55 -22.77 -19.35 14.42
CA LYS A 55 -21.45 -20.01 14.39
C LYS A 55 -20.67 -19.65 13.11
N ILE A 56 -21.36 -19.54 11.97
CA ILE A 56 -20.76 -19.12 10.70
C ILE A 56 -20.31 -17.66 10.78
N LEU A 57 -21.13 -16.78 11.35
CA LEU A 57 -20.82 -15.36 11.50
C LEU A 57 -19.64 -15.13 12.44
N ARG A 58 -19.60 -15.83 13.60
CA ARG A 58 -18.47 -15.77 14.54
C ARG A 58 -17.17 -16.23 13.89
N LYS A 59 -17.15 -17.40 13.23
CA LYS A 59 -15.97 -17.86 12.49
C LYS A 59 -15.51 -16.84 11.44
N ARG A 60 -16.44 -16.21 10.72
CA ARG A 60 -16.09 -15.18 9.73
C ARG A 60 -15.49 -13.92 10.36
N GLN A 61 -15.92 -13.54 11.56
CA GLN A 61 -15.28 -12.45 12.32
C GLN A 61 -13.88 -12.84 12.79
N GLU A 62 -13.70 -14.05 13.34
CA GLU A 62 -12.39 -14.57 13.74
C GLU A 62 -11.40 -14.59 12.56
N TYR A 63 -11.82 -15.09 11.39
CA TYR A 63 -11.00 -15.05 10.18
C TYR A 63 -10.60 -13.63 9.77
N ARG A 64 -11.51 -12.65 9.89
CA ARG A 64 -11.19 -11.24 9.58
C ARG A 64 -10.15 -10.68 10.54
N LEU A 65 -10.29 -10.96 11.84
CA LEU A 65 -9.32 -10.52 12.85
C LEU A 65 -7.97 -11.16 12.61
N VAL A 66 -7.90 -12.48 12.38
CA VAL A 66 -6.64 -13.20 12.13
C VAL A 66 -5.95 -12.68 10.86
N ASP A 67 -6.69 -12.41 9.78
CA ASP A 67 -6.11 -11.84 8.55
C ASP A 67 -5.60 -10.41 8.77
N GLN A 68 -6.33 -9.59 9.53
CA GLN A 68 -5.88 -8.25 9.92
C GLN A 68 -4.58 -8.31 10.75
N PHE A 69 -4.53 -9.19 11.75
CA PHE A 69 -3.33 -9.42 12.54
C PHE A 69 -2.15 -9.89 11.68
N ARG A 70 -2.37 -10.79 10.71
CA ARG A 70 -1.33 -11.25 9.80
C ARG A 70 -0.76 -10.13 8.93
N ARG A 71 -1.62 -9.22 8.44
CA ARG A 71 -1.17 -8.06 7.65
C ARG A 71 -0.37 -7.08 8.52
N LEU A 72 -0.83 -6.83 9.73
CA LEU A 72 -0.16 -5.92 10.66
C LEU A 72 1.15 -6.52 11.20
N SER A 73 1.21 -7.81 11.50
CA SER A 73 2.42 -8.46 12.03
C SER A 73 3.59 -8.38 11.05
N GLY A 74 3.34 -8.49 9.75
CA GLY A 74 4.35 -8.27 8.72
C GLY A 74 4.89 -6.83 8.70
N ILE A 75 4.04 -5.84 9.00
CA ILE A 75 4.43 -4.42 9.11
C ILE A 75 5.21 -4.20 10.41
N PHE A 76 4.75 -4.75 11.53
CA PHE A 76 5.44 -4.68 12.82
C PHE A 76 6.83 -5.32 12.78
N PHE A 77 6.98 -6.47 12.11
CA PHE A 77 8.27 -7.13 11.96
C PHE A 77 9.25 -6.30 11.12
N LYS A 78 8.78 -5.72 10.00
CA LYS A 78 9.57 -4.79 9.18
C LYS A 78 9.97 -3.54 9.97
N TYR A 79 9.05 -2.94 10.71
CA TYR A 79 9.29 -1.77 11.55
C TYR A 79 10.31 -2.06 12.66
N LYS A 80 10.19 -3.22 13.32
CA LYS A 80 11.15 -3.66 14.35
C LYS A 80 12.56 -3.83 13.80
N ILE A 81 12.71 -4.43 12.62
CA ILE A 81 14.02 -4.56 11.94
C ILE A 81 14.57 -3.17 11.57
N PHE A 82 13.74 -2.30 11.00
CA PHE A 82 14.12 -0.93 10.63
C PHE A 82 14.59 -0.12 11.83
N MET A 83 13.83 -0.12 12.93
CA MET A 83 14.20 0.55 14.19
C MET A 83 15.49 0.00 14.78
N LYS A 84 15.72 -1.33 14.70
CA LYS A 84 16.99 -1.93 15.14
C LYS A 84 18.18 -1.45 14.31
N LYS A 85 18.03 -1.32 12.98
CA LYS A 85 19.07 -0.75 12.10
C LYS A 85 19.38 0.71 12.43
N ILE A 86 18.35 1.52 12.67
CA ILE A 86 18.52 2.92 13.10
C ILE A 86 19.30 2.97 14.42
N ASN A 87 18.92 2.18 15.41
CA ASN A 87 19.57 2.18 16.71
C ASN A 87 21.06 1.77 16.62
N VAL A 88 21.39 0.77 15.81
CA VAL A 88 22.80 0.39 15.54
C VAL A 88 23.59 1.52 14.89
N LYS A 89 23.00 2.24 13.91
CA LYS A 89 23.66 3.40 13.30
C LYS A 89 23.89 4.54 14.29
N TRP A 90 22.89 4.87 15.10
CA TRP A 90 22.96 5.93 16.10
C TRP A 90 23.98 5.63 17.20
N THR A 91 24.04 4.38 17.67
CA THR A 91 25.03 3.96 18.67
C THR A 91 26.44 3.99 18.11
N ALA A 92 26.65 3.59 16.85
CA ALA A 92 27.94 3.71 16.18
C ALA A 92 28.36 5.18 15.98
N ALA A 93 27.45 6.07 15.59
CA ALA A 93 27.72 7.50 15.44
C ALA A 93 28.10 8.15 16.78
N ARG A 94 27.40 7.79 17.86
CA ARG A 94 27.74 8.26 19.21
C ARG A 94 29.11 7.78 19.68
N ARG A 95 29.50 6.53 19.38
CA ARG A 95 30.85 6.04 19.69
C ARG A 95 31.91 6.82 18.92
N LYS A 96 31.71 7.07 17.62
CA LYS A 96 32.62 7.91 16.82
C LYS A 96 32.73 9.33 17.35
N LEU A 97 31.62 9.91 17.81
CA LEU A 97 31.62 11.23 18.43
C LEU A 97 32.33 11.25 19.79
N ALA A 98 32.24 10.16 20.56
CA ALA A 98 32.94 10.02 21.84
C ALA A 98 34.45 9.73 21.70
N GLU A 99 34.86 9.15 20.57
CA GLU A 99 36.26 8.88 20.22
C GLU A 99 36.96 10.12 19.65
N LEU A 100 36.20 11.08 19.12
CA LEU A 100 36.67 12.43 18.88
C LEU A 100 36.82 13.12 20.23
N GLU A 101 38.03 13.04 20.80
CA GLU A 101 38.43 13.88 21.91
C GLU A 101 38.11 15.34 21.52
N PRO A 102 37.33 16.06 22.34
CA PRO A 102 37.07 17.46 22.06
C PRO A 102 38.42 18.17 22.10
N GLN A 103 38.93 18.57 20.94
CA GLN A 103 40.08 19.46 20.90
C GLN A 103 39.64 20.76 21.57
N GLU A 104 40.14 20.99 22.78
CA GLU A 104 40.05 22.30 23.41
C GLU A 104 40.78 23.27 22.49
N ILE A 105 40.00 24.12 21.83
CA ILE A 105 40.57 25.21 21.04
C ILE A 105 41.11 26.20 22.06
N GLU A 106 42.43 26.19 22.25
CA GLU A 106 43.14 27.23 22.99
C GLU A 106 42.97 28.54 22.20
N VAL A 107 41.94 29.30 22.55
CA VAL A 107 41.81 30.70 22.14
C VAL A 107 42.76 31.51 23.01
N GLU A 108 43.91 31.85 22.45
CA GLU A 108 44.83 32.82 23.06
C GLU A 108 44.06 34.13 23.29
N ALA A 109 43.93 34.51 24.56
CA ALA A 109 43.23 35.72 24.94
C ALA A 109 44.05 36.93 24.47
N VAL A 110 43.73 37.45 23.29
CA VAL A 110 44.24 38.76 22.85
C VAL A 110 43.69 39.81 23.82
N GLU A 111 44.58 40.47 24.55
CA GLU A 111 44.25 41.62 25.38
C GLU A 111 43.55 42.67 24.52
N ARG A 112 42.24 42.82 24.72
CA ARG A 112 41.47 43.85 24.05
C ARG A 112 41.88 45.20 24.63
N THR A 113 42.61 46.00 23.86
CA THR A 113 42.63 47.45 24.08
C THR A 113 41.19 47.94 24.10
N ALA A 114 40.84 48.72 25.12
CA ALA A 114 39.48 49.18 25.43
C ALA A 114 38.69 49.47 24.15
N TRP A 115 37.66 48.67 23.89
CA TRP A 115 36.76 48.88 22.77
C TRP A 115 35.93 50.12 23.11
N THR A 116 36.27 51.25 22.49
CA THR A 116 35.43 52.45 22.57
C THR A 116 34.36 52.33 21.50
N PRO A 117 33.06 52.19 21.84
CA PRO A 117 32.02 52.28 20.84
C PRO A 117 32.11 53.70 20.25
N VAL A 118 32.46 53.79 18.97
CA VAL A 118 32.34 55.06 18.24
C VAL A 118 30.85 55.38 18.21
N THR A 119 30.42 56.31 19.05
CA THR A 119 29.13 56.96 18.88
C THR A 119 29.24 57.76 17.57
N PRO A 120 28.45 57.45 16.53
CA PRO A 120 28.46 58.29 15.34
C PRO A 120 27.81 59.62 15.72
N SER A 121 28.62 60.59 16.15
CA SER A 121 28.22 61.98 16.15
C SER A 121 28.15 62.44 14.70
N ASN A 122 26.96 62.90 14.29
CA ASN A 122 26.65 63.48 12.99
C ASN A 122 26.47 62.49 11.82
N ILE A 123 25.38 61.72 11.86
CA ILE A 123 24.67 61.36 10.62
C ILE A 123 23.28 61.99 10.71
N LEU A 124 23.22 63.26 10.30
CA LEU A 124 22.01 63.93 9.85
C LEU A 124 21.47 63.18 8.62
N TYR A 125 20.66 62.14 8.82
CA TYR A 125 19.77 61.65 7.78
C TYR A 125 18.38 61.45 8.36
N GLY A 126 17.46 62.29 7.87
CA GLY A 126 16.10 62.38 8.31
C GLY A 126 15.35 61.05 8.25
N VAL A 127 14.96 60.56 9.41
CA VAL A 127 13.83 59.65 9.55
C VAL A 127 12.74 60.45 10.23
N ARG A 128 11.72 60.76 9.43
CA ARG A 128 10.53 61.53 9.79
C ARG A 128 9.79 60.80 10.93
N GLU A 129 9.72 61.43 12.10
CA GLU A 129 8.93 60.94 13.24
C GLU A 129 7.46 60.83 12.85
N GLY A 130 6.85 59.65 13.04
CA GLY A 130 5.41 59.52 12.79
C GLY A 130 4.80 58.11 12.85
N TRP A 131 5.55 57.04 13.13
CA TRP A 131 4.99 55.68 13.05
C TRP A 131 5.49 54.75 14.16
N TRP A 132 5.37 55.17 15.43
CA TRP A 132 5.43 54.25 16.57
C TRP A 132 4.49 54.73 17.68
N LYS A 133 3.20 54.79 17.37
CA LYS A 133 2.16 54.61 18.38
C LYS A 133 1.38 53.37 17.94
N ASP A 134 1.12 52.50 18.91
CA ASP A 134 0.39 51.23 18.81
C ASP A 134 1.26 49.98 18.63
N ILE A 135 2.13 49.70 19.62
CA ILE A 135 2.37 48.32 20.07
C ILE A 135 2.24 48.30 21.59
N THR A 136 1.02 48.07 22.07
CA THR A 136 0.74 47.62 23.43
C THR A 136 1.10 46.14 23.57
N LEU A 137 1.95 45.82 24.54
CA LEU A 137 1.97 44.57 25.31
C LEU A 137 2.35 44.88 26.76
#